data_AF-A0A0G3HE15-F1
#
_entry.id   AF-A0A0G3HE15-F1
#
_cell.length_a   1.000
_cell.length_b   1.000
_cell.length_c   1.000
_cell.angle_alpha   90.00
_cell.angle_beta   90.00
_cell.angle_gamma   90.00
#
_symmetry.space_group_name_H-M   'P 1'
#
loop_
_entity.id
_entity.type
_entity.pdbx_description
1 polymer ?
#
loop_
_entity_poly.entity_id
_entity_poly.type
_entity_poly.pdbx_seq_one_letter_code
_entity_poly.pdbx_strand_id
1 'polypeptide(L)'
;MIHQFFRTAPLMNDAVSGTPATQDETPKRFSGLRDRLRLMLTGSTSSPLEAGLARINDRLGLQTDNQSEAVRATAARIRVEATDRITRNIYYAPDMDGQAEPGEVVWVWAPSDGPDNPPRERAMLVISRDRHVILGLLISPNPEHDREESWIDIGAGEWDSSGRQCWVRLDRVLEVSELGIRRQGALFPPRRFERIANRLRTHYHWG
;
A
#
# COMPACT_ATOMS: atom_id res chain seq x y z
N MET A 1 -38.24 -23.34 -40.71
CA MET A 1 -38.66 -22.22 -41.60
C MET A 1 -38.18 -20.95 -40.90
N ILE A 2 -37.08 -20.32 -41.31
CA ILE A 2 -36.76 -19.71 -42.63
C ILE A 2 -37.64 -18.49 -42.90
N HIS A 3 -37.16 -17.29 -42.58
CA HIS A 3 -36.71 -16.32 -43.59
C HIS A 3 -35.95 -15.13 -42.96
N GLN A 4 -34.89 -14.69 -43.64
CA GLN A 4 -34.28 -13.35 -43.47
C GLN A 4 -35.04 -12.34 -44.35
N PHE A 5 -34.85 -11.03 -44.15
CA PHE A 5 -34.25 -10.16 -45.19
C PHE A 5 -33.87 -8.75 -44.66
N PHE A 6 -32.97 -8.13 -45.43
CA PHE A 6 -32.27 -6.84 -45.31
C PHE A 6 -33.19 -5.59 -45.18
N ARG A 7 -32.72 -4.33 -44.99
CA ARG A 7 -31.52 -3.67 -45.57
C ARG A 7 -31.09 -2.35 -44.88
N THR A 8 -29.85 -1.95 -45.14
CA THR A 8 -29.16 -0.71 -44.73
C THR A 8 -29.60 0.56 -45.46
N ALA A 9 -29.45 1.73 -44.82
CA ALA A 9 -29.32 3.02 -45.51
C ALA A 9 -28.52 4.04 -44.66
N PRO A 10 -27.35 4.53 -45.12
CA PRO A 10 -26.75 5.78 -44.66
C PRO A 10 -27.09 6.93 -45.61
N LEU A 11 -27.11 8.16 -45.12
CA LEU A 11 -27.08 9.37 -45.98
C LEU A 11 -25.90 10.26 -45.59
N MET A 12 -25.18 10.67 -46.62
CA MET A 12 -24.05 11.58 -46.60
C MET A 12 -24.55 12.98 -46.96
N ASN A 13 -23.88 14.05 -46.52
CA ASN A 13 -24.04 15.35 -47.16
C ASN A 13 -22.75 16.18 -47.04
N ASP A 14 -22.45 16.93 -48.08
CA ASP A 14 -21.12 17.50 -48.33
C ASP A 14 -20.94 18.95 -47.83
N ALA A 15 -19.69 19.41 -47.89
CA ALA A 15 -19.27 20.74 -47.47
C ALA A 15 -19.70 21.87 -48.43
N VAL A 16 -19.78 23.10 -47.90
CA VAL A 16 -19.78 24.34 -48.68
C VAL A 16 -18.76 25.30 -48.08
N SER A 17 -17.82 25.78 -48.92
CA SER A 17 -16.83 26.81 -48.57
C SER A 17 -17.35 28.21 -48.93
N GLY A 18 -16.95 29.24 -48.19
CA GLY A 18 -17.42 30.62 -48.45
C GLY A 18 -16.62 31.74 -47.80
N THR A 19 -15.53 32.16 -48.45
CA THR A 19 -14.85 33.45 -48.24
C THR A 19 -14.62 34.07 -49.63
N PRO A 20 -14.60 35.40 -49.81
CA PRO A 20 -13.31 36.12 -49.69
C PRO A 20 -13.34 37.64 -49.35
N ALA A 21 -12.21 38.12 -48.79
CA ALA A 21 -11.61 39.46 -48.96
C ALA A 21 -12.42 40.72 -48.47
N THR A 22 -11.87 41.94 -48.31
CA THR A 22 -10.62 42.56 -48.82
C THR A 22 -10.02 43.57 -47.82
N GLN A 23 -8.69 43.50 -47.61
CA GLN A 23 -7.61 44.51 -47.36
C GLN A 23 -7.90 45.91 -46.72
N ASP A 24 -6.93 46.60 -46.09
CA ASP A 24 -5.48 46.32 -45.97
C ASP A 24 -5.01 46.32 -44.47
N GLU A 25 -3.97 46.97 -43.90
CA GLU A 25 -2.96 47.97 -44.32
C GLU A 25 -1.53 47.56 -43.90
N THR A 26 -0.51 48.37 -44.24
CA THR A 26 0.91 47.95 -44.25
C THR A 26 1.80 48.62 -43.17
N PRO A 27 3.01 48.07 -42.87
CA PRO A 27 3.62 48.22 -41.54
C PRO A 27 4.80 49.20 -41.45
N LYS A 28 5.28 49.45 -40.21
CA LYS A 28 6.64 49.94 -39.93
C LYS A 28 7.42 48.97 -39.05
N ARG A 29 8.75 48.93 -39.24
CA ARG A 29 9.62 47.81 -38.83
C ARG A 29 10.98 48.30 -38.30
N PHE A 30 11.22 48.13 -37.00
CA PHE A 30 12.55 48.13 -36.36
C PHE A 30 12.51 47.02 -35.29
N SER A 31 13.28 45.93 -35.37
CA SER A 31 14.76 45.76 -35.40
C SER A 31 15.35 45.66 -33.99
N GLY A 32 15.85 44.47 -33.62
CA GLY A 32 16.31 44.11 -32.26
C GLY A 32 15.98 42.66 -31.89
N LEU A 33 16.43 41.66 -32.65
CA LEU A 33 17.74 40.99 -32.51
C LEU A 33 17.76 39.86 -31.45
N ARG A 34 17.27 38.68 -31.87
CA ARG A 34 17.73 37.31 -31.54
C ARG A 34 17.83 36.86 -30.08
N ASP A 35 16.82 36.08 -29.69
CA ASP A 35 16.97 34.68 -29.24
C ASP A 35 18.18 34.29 -28.37
N ARG A 36 17.92 34.00 -27.09
CA ARG A 36 18.69 32.97 -26.36
C ARG A 36 17.92 32.34 -25.20
N LEU A 37 17.78 31.01 -25.28
CA LEU A 37 17.55 30.04 -24.20
C LEU A 37 16.34 30.28 -23.26
N ARG A 38 15.20 29.63 -23.56
CA ARG A 38 14.22 29.24 -22.53
C ARG A 38 14.66 27.97 -21.81
N LEU A 39 15.08 28.10 -20.56
CA LEU A 39 15.21 27.03 -19.57
C LEU A 39 15.13 27.69 -18.18
N MET A 40 14.83 26.92 -17.11
CA MET A 40 14.79 27.36 -15.69
C MET A 40 13.59 28.29 -15.32
N LEU A 41 12.85 28.12 -14.23
CA LEU A 41 12.73 27.01 -13.25
C LEU A 41 11.26 26.74 -12.90
N THR A 42 10.94 25.50 -12.51
CA THR A 42 9.80 25.18 -11.63
C THR A 42 10.20 25.46 -10.17
N GLY A 43 9.76 26.60 -9.63
CA GLY A 43 10.07 27.00 -8.26
C GLY A 43 9.25 26.26 -7.20
N SER A 44 9.68 25.07 -6.78
CA SER A 44 9.21 24.48 -5.53
C SER A 44 9.87 25.23 -4.36
N THR A 45 9.14 26.15 -3.75
CA THR A 45 9.62 26.89 -2.57
C THR A 45 9.50 26.02 -1.33
N SER A 46 10.53 25.23 -1.05
CA SER A 46 10.68 24.59 0.26
C SER A 46 10.67 25.65 1.36
N SER A 47 10.01 25.34 2.46
CA SER A 47 9.75 26.35 3.50
C SER A 47 11.05 26.73 4.22
N PRO A 48 11.26 27.99 4.63
CA PRO A 48 12.35 28.35 5.54
C PRO A 48 12.35 27.52 6.82
N LEU A 49 11.17 27.05 7.26
CA LEU A 49 10.98 26.17 8.40
C LEU A 49 11.40 24.72 8.10
N GLU A 50 11.16 24.23 6.89
CA GLU A 50 11.61 22.92 6.39
C GLU A 50 13.14 22.88 6.27
N ALA A 51 13.75 23.94 5.71
CA ALA A 51 15.21 24.12 5.72
C ALA A 51 15.78 24.33 7.15
N GLY A 52 14.95 24.76 8.11
CA GLY A 52 15.30 24.78 9.53
C GLY A 52 15.34 23.37 10.13
N LEU A 53 14.24 22.63 9.99
CA LEU A 53 14.11 21.23 10.42
C LEU A 53 15.19 20.33 9.83
N ALA A 54 15.50 20.48 8.54
CA ALA A 54 16.57 19.74 7.88
C ALA A 54 17.92 19.92 8.61
N ARG A 55 18.32 21.16 8.92
CA ARG A 55 19.57 21.47 9.65
C ARG A 55 19.56 20.99 11.10
N ILE A 56 18.39 20.89 11.72
CA ILE A 56 18.23 20.34 13.07
C ILE A 56 18.40 18.81 13.03
N ASN A 57 17.73 18.12 12.10
CA ASN A 57 17.89 16.68 11.88
C ASN A 57 19.33 16.30 11.53
N ASP A 58 19.99 17.12 10.69
CA ASP A 58 21.39 16.95 10.30
C ASP A 58 22.34 17.04 11.52
N ARG A 59 22.16 18.07 12.37
CA ARG A 59 22.90 18.23 13.63
C ARG A 59 22.56 17.20 14.71
N LEU A 60 21.44 16.50 14.60
CA LEU A 60 21.02 15.42 15.49
C LEU A 60 21.33 14.02 14.92
N GLY A 61 21.91 13.90 13.72
CA GLY A 61 22.21 12.62 13.09
C GLY A 61 20.98 11.81 12.64
N LEU A 62 19.82 12.46 12.44
CA LEU A 62 18.53 11.83 12.11
C LEU A 62 18.34 11.56 10.60
N GLN A 63 19.44 11.40 9.86
CA GLN A 63 19.47 11.19 8.42
C GLN A 63 18.85 9.84 7.99
N THR A 64 18.54 9.72 6.70
CA THR A 64 17.90 8.56 6.06
C THR A 64 18.62 7.24 6.32
N ASP A 65 19.96 7.24 6.43
CA ASP A 65 20.74 6.03 6.68
C ASP A 65 20.46 5.46 8.08
N ASN A 66 20.40 6.32 9.10
CA ASN A 66 20.07 5.94 10.47
C ASN A 66 18.63 5.41 10.58
N GLN A 67 17.69 6.03 9.85
CA GLN A 67 16.31 5.50 9.74
C GLN A 67 16.28 4.15 8.99
N SER A 68 17.09 3.99 7.95
CA SER A 68 17.18 2.73 7.17
C SER A 68 17.80 1.60 8.00
N GLU A 69 18.80 1.90 8.82
CA GLU A 69 19.39 0.97 9.77
C GLU A 69 18.40 0.61 10.89
N ALA A 70 17.67 1.58 11.45
CA ALA A 70 16.62 1.33 12.44
C ALA A 70 15.45 0.49 11.88
N VAL A 71 15.05 0.71 10.62
CA VAL A 71 14.05 -0.11 9.91
C VAL A 71 14.59 -1.53 9.68
N ARG A 72 15.84 -1.69 9.24
CA ARG A 72 16.49 -3.00 9.10
C ARG A 72 16.61 -3.72 10.46
N ALA A 73 16.96 -3.01 11.52
CA ALA A 73 17.06 -3.55 12.88
C ALA A 73 15.69 -3.83 13.52
N THR A 74 14.61 -3.25 13.01
CA THR A 74 13.23 -3.62 13.36
C THR A 74 12.80 -4.88 12.59
N ALA A 75 13.05 -4.93 11.28
CA ALA A 75 12.79 -6.10 10.45
C ALA A 75 13.56 -7.35 10.94
N ALA A 76 14.82 -7.19 11.35
CA ALA A 76 15.66 -8.24 11.92
C ALA A 76 15.24 -8.69 13.34
N ARG A 77 14.33 -7.96 14.01
CA ARG A 77 13.72 -8.37 15.28
C ARG A 77 12.40 -9.14 15.10
N ILE A 78 11.82 -9.15 13.90
CA ILE A 78 10.64 -9.97 13.60
C ILE A 78 11.09 -11.43 13.49
N ARG A 79 10.60 -12.30 14.37
CA ARG A 79 10.74 -13.75 14.20
C ARG A 79 9.61 -14.28 13.31
N VAL A 80 9.91 -15.27 12.49
CA VAL A 80 8.96 -15.90 11.56
C VAL A 80 8.87 -17.39 11.91
N GLU A 81 7.95 -17.71 12.81
CA GLU A 81 7.77 -19.08 13.29
C GLU A 81 6.78 -19.86 12.41
N ALA A 82 6.89 -21.18 12.45
CA ALA A 82 5.86 -22.06 11.91
C ALA A 82 4.67 -22.09 12.88
N THR A 83 3.45 -21.95 12.35
CA THR A 83 2.22 -21.71 13.14
C THR A 83 1.89 -22.83 14.13
N ASP A 84 2.33 -24.06 13.85
CA ASP A 84 2.22 -25.26 14.68
C ASP A 84 3.18 -25.28 15.88
N ARG A 85 4.26 -24.49 15.85
CA ARG A 85 5.29 -24.43 16.92
C ARG A 85 4.96 -23.47 18.04
N ILE A 86 4.14 -22.46 17.77
CA ILE A 86 3.82 -21.38 18.73
C ILE A 86 2.31 -21.23 18.96
N THR A 87 1.60 -22.36 19.02
CA THR A 87 0.16 -22.41 19.27
C THR A 87 -0.25 -21.64 20.53
N ARG A 88 -1.35 -20.89 20.44
CA ARG A 88 -1.98 -20.15 21.53
C ARG A 88 -3.50 -20.28 21.40
N ASN A 89 -4.22 -19.77 22.39
CA ASN A 89 -5.65 -19.49 22.22
C ASN A 89 -5.81 -18.31 21.25
N ILE A 90 -6.69 -18.45 20.27
CA ILE A 90 -7.11 -17.35 19.39
C ILE A 90 -8.53 -16.89 19.75
N TYR A 91 -8.67 -15.59 19.98
CA TYR A 91 -9.92 -14.93 20.35
C TYR A 91 -10.02 -13.60 19.61
N TYR A 92 -11.22 -13.04 19.51
CA TYR A 92 -11.46 -11.72 18.92
C TYR A 92 -11.88 -10.76 20.04
N ALA A 93 -11.01 -9.80 20.35
CA ALA A 93 -11.25 -8.80 21.37
C ALA A 93 -10.45 -7.51 21.10
N PRO A 94 -10.64 -6.84 19.94
CA PRO A 94 -9.99 -5.57 19.68
C PRO A 94 -10.58 -4.49 20.59
N ASP A 95 -9.74 -3.87 21.41
CA ASP A 95 -10.04 -2.64 22.15
C ASP A 95 -9.06 -1.53 21.72
N MET A 96 -9.51 -0.28 21.81
CA MET A 96 -8.76 0.90 21.40
C MET A 96 -8.10 1.61 22.60
N ASP A 97 -7.83 0.88 23.67
CA ASP A 97 -7.30 1.39 24.95
C ASP A 97 -5.88 1.98 24.86
N GLY A 98 -5.13 1.62 23.81
CA GLY A 98 -3.73 1.99 23.59
C GLY A 98 -2.79 0.81 23.37
N GLN A 99 -3.25 -0.43 23.60
CA GLN A 99 -2.54 -1.68 23.33
C GLN A 99 -3.10 -2.36 22.07
N ALA A 100 -2.25 -3.05 21.30
CA ALA A 100 -2.66 -3.73 20.06
C ALA A 100 -3.16 -5.14 20.34
N GLU A 101 -4.40 -5.43 19.94
CA GLU A 101 -5.17 -6.58 20.41
C GLU A 101 -5.70 -7.52 19.30
N PRO A 102 -6.01 -8.79 19.61
CA PRO A 102 -6.50 -9.77 18.64
C PRO A 102 -7.78 -9.33 17.91
N GLY A 103 -7.67 -9.18 16.60
CA GLY A 103 -8.71 -8.58 15.73
C GLY A 103 -8.34 -7.22 15.13
N GLU A 104 -7.23 -6.60 15.55
CA GLU A 104 -6.68 -5.41 14.88
C GLU A 104 -5.83 -5.73 13.65
N VAL A 105 -5.72 -4.78 12.73
CA VAL A 105 -4.65 -4.72 11.72
C VAL A 105 -3.61 -3.68 12.11
N VAL A 106 -2.34 -4.11 12.11
CA VAL A 106 -1.17 -3.27 12.37
C VAL A 106 -0.17 -3.37 11.23
N TRP A 107 0.69 -2.37 11.07
CA TRP A 107 1.70 -2.31 10.01
C TRP A 107 3.09 -2.60 10.58
N VAL A 108 3.87 -3.41 9.86
CA VAL A 108 5.22 -3.83 10.28
C VAL A 108 6.21 -3.72 9.13
N TRP A 109 7.45 -3.36 9.46
CA TRP A 109 8.56 -3.39 8.50
C TRP A 109 9.10 -4.81 8.37
N ALA A 110 8.47 -5.61 7.51
CA ALA A 110 8.88 -6.99 7.27
C ALA A 110 10.09 -7.05 6.31
N PRO A 111 10.94 -8.08 6.42
CA PRO A 111 11.77 -8.51 5.30
C PRO A 111 10.92 -8.68 4.04
N SER A 112 11.47 -8.33 2.88
CA SER A 112 10.78 -8.49 1.60
C SER A 112 11.38 -9.63 0.78
N ASP A 113 10.81 -9.85 -0.40
CA ASP A 113 10.99 -11.06 -1.19
C ASP A 113 12.39 -11.05 -1.86
N GLY A 114 13.37 -11.68 -1.20
CA GLY A 114 14.78 -11.77 -1.62
C GLY A 114 15.75 -11.00 -0.72
N PRO A 115 16.99 -11.50 -0.50
CA PRO A 115 17.87 -11.04 0.57
C PRO A 115 18.36 -9.60 0.44
N ASP A 116 18.54 -9.11 -0.79
CA ASP A 116 19.07 -7.77 -1.07
C ASP A 116 17.97 -6.69 -1.15
N ASN A 117 16.69 -7.08 -1.13
CA ASN A 117 15.59 -6.13 -1.20
C ASN A 117 15.39 -5.41 0.15
N PRO A 118 15.14 -4.09 0.15
CA PRO A 118 14.90 -3.36 1.39
C PRO A 118 13.67 -3.89 2.13
N PRO A 119 13.63 -3.85 3.47
CA PRO A 119 12.41 -4.13 4.23
C PRO A 119 11.25 -3.28 3.72
N ARG A 120 10.06 -3.86 3.67
CA ARG A 120 8.85 -3.19 3.18
C ARG A 120 7.80 -3.21 4.27
N GLU A 121 7.03 -2.14 4.34
CA GLU A 121 5.85 -2.16 5.19
C GLU A 121 4.84 -3.21 4.67
N ARG A 122 4.25 -3.93 5.61
CA ARG A 122 3.24 -4.97 5.41
C ARG A 122 2.16 -4.81 6.46
N ALA A 123 0.90 -4.99 6.07
CA ALA A 123 -0.18 -5.15 7.03
C ALA A 123 -0.11 -6.54 7.67
N MET A 124 -0.49 -6.62 8.94
CA MET A 124 -0.46 -7.82 9.76
C MET A 124 -1.72 -7.88 10.61
N LEU A 125 -2.45 -8.98 10.54
CA LEU A 125 -3.59 -9.25 11.42
C LEU A 125 -3.08 -9.74 12.78
N VAL A 126 -3.40 -9.03 13.87
CA VAL A 126 -3.09 -9.49 15.23
C VAL A 126 -4.03 -10.64 15.61
N ILE A 127 -3.46 -11.76 16.09
CA ILE A 127 -4.21 -12.96 16.48
C ILE A 127 -3.98 -13.38 17.95
N SER A 128 -2.89 -12.94 18.58
CA SER A 128 -2.62 -13.19 19.99
C SER A 128 -1.58 -12.19 20.52
N ARG A 129 -1.54 -12.01 21.85
CA ARG A 129 -0.68 -11.05 22.54
C ARG A 129 -0.11 -11.67 23.82
N ASP A 130 1.16 -11.40 24.12
CA ASP A 130 1.77 -11.66 25.43
C ASP A 130 2.66 -10.48 25.86
N ARG A 131 2.18 -9.68 26.81
CA ARG A 131 2.84 -8.49 27.40
C ARG A 131 3.24 -7.41 26.38
N HIS A 132 4.41 -7.58 25.74
CA HIS A 132 5.02 -6.67 24.77
C HIS A 132 5.36 -7.36 23.45
N VAL A 133 4.87 -8.59 23.28
CA VAL A 133 5.00 -9.43 22.09
C VAL A 133 3.62 -9.57 21.46
N ILE A 134 3.57 -9.35 20.16
CA ILE A 134 2.38 -9.44 19.32
C ILE A 134 2.61 -10.60 18.35
N LEU A 135 1.66 -11.53 18.30
CA LEU A 135 1.60 -12.60 17.31
C LEU A 135 0.60 -12.22 16.23
N GLY A 136 1.06 -12.21 14.98
CA GLY A 136 0.22 -11.81 13.86
C GLY A 136 0.48 -12.58 12.57
N LEU A 137 -0.48 -12.50 11.66
CA LEU A 137 -0.44 -13.14 10.35
C LEU A 137 -0.21 -12.12 9.25
N LEU A 138 0.68 -12.42 8.32
CA LEU A 138 1.02 -11.54 7.20
C LEU A 138 -0.18 -11.39 6.24
N ILE A 139 -0.53 -10.15 5.92
CA ILE A 139 -1.50 -9.80 4.87
C ILE A 139 -0.73 -9.47 3.59
N SER A 140 -1.21 -9.99 2.45
CA SER A 140 -0.64 -9.74 1.12
C SER A 140 -1.73 -9.43 0.09
N PRO A 141 -1.55 -8.40 -0.78
CA PRO A 141 -2.42 -8.12 -1.93
C PRO A 141 -1.96 -8.83 -3.22
N ASN A 142 -1.06 -9.82 -3.16
CA ASN A 142 -0.62 -10.56 -4.35
C ASN A 142 -1.65 -11.64 -4.76
N PRO A 143 -2.24 -11.57 -5.96
CA PRO A 143 -3.23 -12.55 -6.45
C PRO A 143 -2.67 -13.94 -6.80
N GLU A 144 -1.36 -14.16 -6.70
CA GLU A 144 -0.78 -15.50 -6.85
C GLU A 144 -1.18 -16.43 -5.69
N HIS A 145 -1.34 -15.88 -4.48
CA HIS A 145 -1.72 -16.59 -3.25
C HIS A 145 -3.10 -17.27 -3.31
N ASP A 146 -3.94 -16.92 -4.28
CA ASP A 146 -5.22 -17.59 -4.56
C ASP A 146 -5.05 -19.10 -4.86
N ARG A 147 -3.83 -19.52 -5.25
CA ARG A 147 -3.49 -20.91 -5.57
C ARG A 147 -2.67 -21.61 -4.47
N GLU A 148 -2.42 -20.95 -3.34
CA GLU A 148 -1.62 -21.49 -2.23
C GLU A 148 -2.51 -21.89 -1.04
N GLU A 149 -2.51 -23.18 -0.66
CA GLU A 149 -3.31 -23.69 0.46
C GLU A 149 -3.00 -23.03 1.81
N SER A 150 -1.73 -22.62 1.99
CA SER A 150 -1.23 -21.89 3.16
C SER A 150 -1.77 -20.45 3.28
N TRP A 151 -2.59 -19.98 2.35
CA TRP A 151 -3.24 -18.67 2.41
C TRP A 151 -4.77 -18.79 2.43
N ILE A 152 -5.43 -17.71 2.88
CA ILE A 152 -6.89 -17.58 2.86
C ILE A 152 -7.31 -16.22 2.31
N ASP A 153 -8.26 -16.23 1.38
CA ASP A 153 -9.00 -15.05 0.93
C ASP A 153 -9.65 -14.33 2.13
N ILE A 154 -9.27 -13.07 2.32
CA ILE A 154 -9.86 -12.16 3.31
C ILE A 154 -10.62 -10.98 2.70
N GLY A 155 -10.77 -10.92 1.38
CA GLY A 155 -11.40 -9.82 0.67
C GLY A 155 -10.58 -8.51 0.67
N ALA A 156 -11.19 -7.46 0.13
CA ALA A 156 -10.75 -6.08 0.32
C ALA A 156 -11.14 -5.50 1.70
N GLY A 157 -10.35 -4.54 2.19
CA GLY A 157 -10.56 -3.84 3.46
C GLY A 157 -9.39 -2.90 3.80
N GLU A 158 -9.44 -2.28 4.98
CA GLU A 158 -8.54 -1.18 5.40
C GLU A 158 -7.05 -1.56 5.50
N TRP A 159 -6.72 -2.85 5.47
CA TRP A 159 -5.37 -3.39 5.40
C TRP A 159 -4.64 -3.07 4.08
N ASP A 160 -5.36 -2.73 3.01
CA ASP A 160 -4.79 -2.19 1.77
C ASP A 160 -5.46 -0.87 1.42
N SER A 161 -4.71 0.23 1.45
CA SER A 161 -5.22 1.57 1.15
C SER A 161 -5.65 1.76 -0.31
N SER A 162 -5.30 0.82 -1.20
CA SER A 162 -5.78 0.77 -2.58
C SER A 162 -7.07 -0.05 -2.73
N GLY A 163 -7.64 -0.57 -1.64
CA GLY A 163 -8.89 -1.32 -1.62
C GLY A 163 -8.86 -2.64 -2.39
N ARG A 164 -7.67 -3.25 -2.57
CA ARG A 164 -7.52 -4.48 -3.35
C ARG A 164 -7.95 -5.72 -2.57
N GLN A 165 -8.26 -6.77 -3.33
CA GLN A 165 -8.37 -8.13 -2.82
C GLN A 165 -7.06 -8.54 -2.11
N CYS A 166 -7.19 -9.19 -0.95
CA CYS A 166 -6.05 -9.62 -0.14
C CYS A 166 -6.22 -11.04 0.41
N TRP A 167 -5.08 -11.62 0.79
CA TRP A 167 -4.96 -12.93 1.42
C TRP A 167 -4.17 -12.83 2.73
N VAL A 168 -4.49 -13.70 3.68
CA VAL A 168 -3.75 -13.88 4.94
C VAL A 168 -2.98 -15.20 4.90
N ARG A 169 -1.71 -15.17 5.32
CA ARG A 169 -0.86 -16.36 5.45
C ARG A 169 -1.19 -17.13 6.73
N LEU A 170 -1.17 -18.46 6.67
CA LEU A 170 -1.55 -19.35 7.78
C LEU A 170 -0.43 -20.29 8.23
N ASP A 171 0.55 -20.64 7.38
CA ASP A 171 1.68 -21.51 7.78
C ASP A 171 2.76 -20.79 8.57
N ARG A 172 2.72 -19.45 8.62
CA ARG A 172 3.66 -18.60 9.37
C ARG A 172 2.94 -17.60 10.26
N VAL A 173 3.46 -17.47 11.47
CA VAL A 173 3.14 -16.40 12.40
C VAL A 173 4.37 -15.51 12.55
N LEU A 174 4.16 -14.20 12.46
CA LEU A 174 5.14 -13.19 12.78
C LEU A 174 5.07 -12.91 14.28
N GLU A 175 6.19 -13.03 14.97
CA GLU A 175 6.35 -12.56 16.34
C GLU A 175 7.08 -11.21 16.31
N VAL A 176 6.41 -10.17 16.79
CA VAL A 176 6.86 -8.78 16.68
C VAL A 176 6.79 -8.10 18.05
N SER A 177 7.79 -7.29 18.40
CA SER A 177 7.70 -6.43 19.57
C SER A 177 6.67 -5.32 19.33
N GLU A 178 5.89 -4.97 20.36
CA GLU A 178 4.95 -3.85 20.31
C GLU A 178 5.58 -2.51 19.92
N LEU A 179 6.88 -2.32 20.21
CA LEU A 179 7.64 -1.13 19.78
C LEU A 179 8.01 -1.13 18.28
N GLY A 180 7.80 -2.25 17.58
CA GLY A 180 8.08 -2.45 16.16
C GLY A 180 6.86 -2.42 15.24
N ILE A 181 5.66 -2.15 15.79
CA ILE A 181 4.41 -2.03 15.01
C ILE A 181 4.00 -0.56 14.82
N ARG A 182 3.24 -0.28 13.76
CA ARG A 182 2.57 0.99 13.52
C ARG A 182 1.05 0.75 13.43
N ARG A 183 0.27 1.36 14.33
CA ARG A 183 -1.20 1.24 14.33
C ARG A 183 -1.82 2.33 13.45
N GLN A 184 -2.96 2.01 12.81
CA GLN A 184 -3.80 2.99 12.10
C GLN A 184 -5.27 2.95 12.52
N GLY A 185 -5.62 2.19 13.56
CA GLY A 185 -7.01 2.01 14.03
C GLY A 185 -7.88 1.12 13.13
N ALA A 186 -7.28 0.38 12.20
CA ALA A 186 -7.99 -0.50 11.27
C ALA A 186 -8.42 -1.81 11.97
N LEU A 187 -9.72 -2.10 11.91
CA LEU A 187 -10.32 -3.27 12.58
C LEU A 187 -10.65 -4.37 11.58
N PHE A 188 -10.36 -5.63 11.94
CA PHE A 188 -10.62 -6.77 11.08
C PHE A 188 -12.05 -7.30 11.28
N PRO A 189 -12.88 -7.49 10.23
CA PRO A 189 -14.27 -7.90 10.41
C PRO A 189 -14.42 -9.23 11.18
N PRO A 190 -15.24 -9.30 12.26
CA PRO A 190 -15.33 -10.48 13.13
C PRO A 190 -15.61 -11.78 12.38
N ARG A 191 -16.54 -11.76 11.41
CA ARG A 191 -16.88 -12.92 10.57
C ARG A 191 -15.74 -13.38 9.64
N ARG A 192 -14.78 -12.51 9.32
CA ARG A 192 -13.57 -12.87 8.58
C ARG A 192 -12.51 -13.43 9.53
N PHE A 193 -12.38 -12.88 10.73
CA PHE A 193 -11.53 -13.42 11.78
C PHE A 193 -11.92 -14.85 12.16
N GLU A 194 -13.23 -15.12 12.34
CA GLU A 194 -13.76 -16.44 12.66
C GLU A 194 -13.38 -17.53 11.62
N ARG A 195 -13.30 -17.17 10.33
CA ARG A 195 -12.82 -18.08 9.26
C ARG A 195 -11.33 -18.44 9.43
N ILE A 196 -10.53 -17.49 9.89
CA ILE A 196 -9.09 -17.66 10.14
C ILE A 196 -8.88 -18.50 11.39
N ALA A 197 -9.54 -18.14 12.50
CA ALA A 197 -9.47 -18.86 13.76
C ALA A 197 -9.85 -20.34 13.62
N ASN A 198 -10.92 -20.65 12.88
CA ASN A 198 -11.31 -22.05 12.68
C ASN A 198 -10.34 -22.82 11.77
N ARG A 199 -9.68 -22.19 10.79
CA ARG A 199 -8.55 -22.85 10.09
C ARG A 199 -7.36 -23.10 11.02
N LEU A 200 -7.01 -22.14 11.88
CA LEU A 200 -5.90 -22.28 12.84
C LEU A 200 -6.13 -23.41 13.84
N ARG A 201 -7.35 -23.52 14.39
CA ARG A 201 -7.77 -24.64 15.24
C ARG A 201 -7.67 -25.99 14.52
N THR A 202 -8.26 -26.10 13.33
CA THR A 202 -8.36 -27.36 12.58
C THR A 202 -7.02 -27.85 12.04
N HIS A 203 -6.16 -26.97 11.51
CA HIS A 203 -4.96 -27.37 10.76
C HIS A 203 -3.64 -27.14 11.50
N TYR A 204 -3.63 -26.30 12.55
CA TYR A 204 -2.41 -25.90 13.26
C TYR A 204 -2.50 -26.04 14.79
N HIS A 205 -3.57 -26.65 15.32
CA HIS A 205 -3.74 -26.97 16.75
C HIS A 205 -3.76 -25.74 17.69
N TRP A 206 -4.30 -24.61 17.23
CA TRP A 206 -4.61 -23.46 18.08
C TRP A 206 -5.88 -23.68 18.92
N GLY A 207 -6.05 -22.91 19.99
CA GLY A 207 -7.22 -22.94 20.91
C GLY A 207 -8.36 -22.03 20.48
#